data_AF-A0ABD5QVC7-F1
#
_entry.id   AF-A0ABD5QVC7-F1
#
_cell.length_a   1.000
_cell.length_b   1.000
_cell.length_c   1.000
_cell.angle_alpha   90.00
_cell.angle_beta   90.00
_cell.angle_gamma   90.00
#
_symmetry.space_group_name_H-M   'P 1'
#
loop_
_entity.id
_entity.type
_entity.pdbx_description
1 polymer ?
#
loop_
_entity_poly.entity_id
_entity_poly.type
_entity_poly.pdbx_seq_one_letter_code
_entity_poly.pdbx_strand_id
1 'polypeptide(L)'
;MNDGRDVSREFDVGSKPAGAVRLSDDRLYRALASTRRRRLSWFLLEEGRCTVEESVNVLLGWAAAEADTMRTPDDRRRLVIELVHVHLPILEDSGIVSYDRTDGIVELETLDPPVEELIRRSVGSEPSARP
;
A
#
# COMPACT_ATOMS: atom_id res chain seq x y z
N MET A 1 -14.06 -37.36 37.50
CA MET A 1 -13.61 -38.24 36.41
C MET A 1 -14.62 -38.07 35.30
N ASN A 2 -14.38 -37.49 34.13
CA ASN A 2 -13.22 -36.98 33.40
C ASN A 2 -13.86 -35.98 32.39
N ASP A 3 -13.60 -34.69 32.49
CA ASP A 3 -12.50 -33.97 31.83
C ASP A 3 -12.85 -33.55 30.39
N GLY A 4 -12.80 -32.23 30.18
CA GLY A 4 -12.29 -31.58 28.97
C GLY A 4 -12.80 -32.05 27.61
N ARG A 5 -13.48 -31.15 26.90
CA ARG A 5 -12.77 -30.21 26.01
C ARG A 5 -13.77 -29.29 25.32
N ASP A 6 -13.70 -28.04 25.75
CA ASP A 6 -13.89 -26.87 24.90
C ASP A 6 -12.94 -26.97 23.70
N VAL A 7 -13.48 -26.91 22.47
CA VAL A 7 -12.74 -26.46 21.29
C VAL A 7 -13.72 -26.04 20.18
N SER A 8 -13.94 -24.73 20.12
CA SER A 8 -13.76 -23.92 18.92
C SER A 8 -14.58 -24.28 17.67
N ARG A 9 -15.55 -23.40 17.36
CA ARG A 9 -15.56 -22.59 16.12
C ARG A 9 -16.77 -21.66 16.11
N GLU A 10 -16.73 -20.64 16.95
CA GLU A 10 -17.30 -19.36 16.54
C GLU A 10 -16.30 -18.76 15.56
N PHE A 11 -16.54 -18.97 14.27
CA PHE A 11 -16.03 -18.02 13.28
C PHE A 11 -16.87 -16.77 13.46
N ASP A 12 -16.47 -15.96 14.43
CA ASP A 12 -16.81 -14.56 14.50
C ASP A 12 -16.36 -13.95 13.16
N VAL A 13 -17.32 -13.79 12.24
CA VAL A 13 -17.17 -12.90 11.09
C VAL A 13 -17.22 -11.50 11.69
N GLY A 14 -16.10 -11.13 12.31
CA GLY A 14 -15.86 -9.82 12.84
C GLY A 14 -16.05 -8.83 11.71
N SER A 15 -17.14 -8.08 11.80
CA SER A 15 -17.29 -6.80 11.14
C SER A 15 -16.01 -6.02 11.45
N LYS A 16 -15.07 -5.94 10.48
CA LYS A 16 -13.83 -5.18 10.59
C LYS A 16 -14.20 -3.82 11.18
N PRO A 17 -13.64 -3.38 12.33
CA PRO A 17 -13.65 -1.95 12.58
C PRO A 17 -12.89 -1.34 11.40
N ALA A 18 -13.54 -0.42 10.67
CA ALA A 18 -12.83 0.51 9.81
C ALA A 18 -11.93 1.33 10.75
N GLY A 19 -10.70 0.87 10.94
CA GLY A 19 -9.96 1.24 12.14
C GLY A 19 -8.49 0.89 12.01
N ALA A 20 -7.77 1.81 11.38
CA ALA A 20 -6.33 2.04 11.43
C ALA A 20 -5.42 0.79 11.53
N VAL A 21 -4.69 0.53 10.45
CA VAL A 21 -3.65 -0.51 10.38
C VAL A 21 -2.67 -0.45 11.56
N ARG A 22 -2.22 -1.62 12.03
CA ARG A 22 -1.29 -1.79 13.18
C ARG A 22 -0.05 -2.57 12.77
N LEU A 23 1.04 -2.38 13.51
CA LEU A 23 2.28 -3.15 13.29
C LEU A 23 2.13 -4.67 13.51
N SER A 24 1.11 -5.12 14.25
CA SER A 24 0.84 -6.55 14.44
C SER A 24 0.06 -7.19 13.28
N ASP A 25 -0.38 -6.41 12.27
CA ASP A 25 -1.19 -6.92 11.17
C ASP A 25 -0.32 -7.50 10.04
N ASP A 26 -0.47 -8.79 9.76
CA ASP A 26 0.23 -9.46 8.65
C ASP A 26 -0.09 -8.82 7.28
N ARG A 27 -1.27 -8.20 7.13
CA ARG A 27 -1.66 -7.51 5.89
C ARG A 27 -0.79 -6.29 5.62
N LEU A 28 -0.34 -5.59 6.67
CA LEU A 28 0.60 -4.48 6.55
C LEU A 28 1.91 -4.96 5.91
N TYR A 29 2.51 -6.02 6.43
CA TYR A 29 3.77 -6.53 5.90
C TYR A 29 3.61 -7.10 4.48
N ARG A 30 2.49 -7.76 4.20
CA ARG A 30 2.16 -8.22 2.84
C ARG A 30 2.04 -7.04 1.87
N ALA A 31 1.41 -5.95 2.29
CA ALA A 31 1.32 -4.72 1.51
C ALA A 31 2.71 -4.11 1.29
N LEU A 32 3.54 -3.99 2.33
CA LEU A 32 4.87 -3.38 2.24
C LEU A 32 5.96 -4.28 1.61
N ALA A 33 5.64 -5.53 1.27
CA ALA A 33 6.57 -6.43 0.58
C ALA A 33 6.88 -6.00 -0.87
N SER A 34 6.05 -5.16 -1.50
CA SER A 34 6.29 -4.65 -2.85
C SER A 34 6.92 -3.26 -2.81
N THR A 35 8.05 -3.08 -3.51
CA THR A 35 8.69 -1.76 -3.69
C THR A 35 7.70 -0.71 -4.20
N ARG A 36 6.83 -1.04 -5.17
CA ARG A 36 5.85 -0.08 -5.71
C ARG A 36 4.81 0.36 -4.68
N ARG A 37 4.33 -0.58 -3.84
CA ARG A 37 3.38 -0.25 -2.78
C ARG A 37 4.04 0.60 -1.70
N ARG A 38 5.26 0.26 -1.28
CA ARG A 38 6.05 1.11 -0.34
C ARG A 38 6.21 2.54 -0.85
N ARG A 39 6.58 2.67 -2.12
CA ARG A 39 6.75 3.94 -2.82
C ARG A 39 5.48 4.77 -2.88
N LEU A 40 4.37 4.16 -3.26
CA LEU A 40 3.09 4.84 -3.27
C LEU A 40 2.65 5.27 -1.87
N SER A 41 2.76 4.38 -0.87
CA SER A 41 2.43 4.70 0.52
C SER A 41 3.30 5.83 1.07
N TRP A 42 4.59 5.83 0.73
CA TRP A 42 5.51 6.91 1.10
C TRP A 42 5.12 8.24 0.45
N PHE A 43 4.80 8.22 -0.84
CA PHE A 43 4.35 9.42 -1.55
C PHE A 43 3.06 9.98 -0.93
N LEU A 44 2.11 9.11 -0.59
CA LEU A 44 0.87 9.49 0.09
C LEU A 44 1.08 9.96 1.54
N LEU A 45 2.14 9.56 2.22
CA LEU A 45 2.49 10.15 3.53
C LEU A 45 2.85 11.63 3.42
N GLU A 46 3.44 12.04 2.30
CA GLU A 46 3.85 13.43 2.07
C GLU A 46 2.71 14.27 1.48
N GLU A 47 1.96 13.72 0.51
CA GLU A 47 0.93 14.46 -0.22
C GLU A 47 -0.49 14.29 0.36
N GLY A 48 -0.73 13.25 1.17
CA GLY A 48 -2.03 12.89 1.74
C GLY A 48 -3.01 12.27 0.74
N ARG A 49 -3.12 12.80 -0.48
CA ARG A 49 -4.01 12.29 -1.52
C ARG A 49 -3.45 12.53 -2.92
N CYS A 50 -3.84 11.68 -3.87
CA CYS A 50 -3.52 11.87 -5.29
C CYS A 50 -4.49 11.11 -6.19
N THR A 51 -4.44 11.39 -7.48
CA THR A 51 -5.11 10.60 -8.51
C THR A 51 -4.31 9.33 -8.86
N VAL A 52 -4.99 8.35 -9.46
CA VAL A 52 -4.34 7.18 -10.08
C VAL A 52 -3.31 7.62 -11.13
N GLU A 53 -3.59 8.68 -11.88
CA GLU A 53 -2.67 9.21 -12.89
C GLU A 53 -1.39 9.78 -12.27
N GLU A 54 -1.51 10.58 -11.22
CA GLU A 54 -0.36 11.11 -10.48
C GLU A 54 0.47 9.99 -9.85
N SER A 55 -0.19 9.01 -9.24
CA SER A 55 0.45 7.81 -8.70
C SER A 55 1.31 7.10 -9.75
N VAL A 56 0.76 6.91 -10.96
CA VAL A 56 1.47 6.29 -12.07
C VAL A 56 2.65 7.13 -12.52
N ASN A 57 2.49 8.44 -12.64
CA ASN A 57 3.56 9.34 -13.06
C ASN A 57 4.75 9.31 -12.09
N VAL A 58 4.49 9.36 -10.79
CA VAL A 58 5.53 9.27 -9.75
C VAL A 58 6.25 7.91 -9.79
N LEU A 59 5.48 6.82 -9.86
CA LEU A 59 6.05 5.46 -9.90
C LEU A 59 6.87 5.21 -11.17
N LEU A 60 6.45 5.73 -12.33
CA LEU A 60 7.23 5.67 -13.57
C LEU A 60 8.50 6.52 -13.48
N GLY A 61 8.42 7.71 -12.88
CA GLY A 61 9.57 8.58 -12.65
C GLY A 61 10.67 7.88 -11.85
N TRP A 62 10.31 7.25 -10.74
CA TRP A 62 11.25 6.43 -9.97
C TRP A 62 11.78 5.24 -10.76
N ALA A 63 10.92 4.49 -11.45
CA ALA A 63 11.35 3.34 -12.22
C ALA A 63 12.31 3.72 -13.38
N ALA A 64 12.11 4.89 -13.99
CA ALA A 64 13.00 5.44 -15.02
C ALA A 64 14.37 5.82 -14.44
N ALA A 65 14.38 6.50 -13.28
CA ALA A 65 15.60 6.90 -12.60
C ALA A 65 16.48 5.69 -12.19
N GLU A 66 15.87 4.59 -11.75
CA GLU A 66 16.61 3.39 -11.32
C GLU A 66 17.24 2.59 -12.45
N ALA A 67 16.58 2.54 -13.60
CA ALA A 67 16.99 1.67 -14.70
C ALA A 67 17.68 2.45 -15.83
N ASP A 68 17.93 3.75 -15.63
CA ASP A 68 18.53 4.66 -16.61
C ASP A 68 17.91 4.53 -18.02
N THR A 69 16.59 4.34 -18.06
CA THR A 69 15.88 4.06 -19.31
C THR A 69 14.48 4.66 -19.33
N MET A 70 14.15 5.27 -20.47
CA MET A 70 12.88 5.93 -20.72
C MET A 70 11.73 4.92 -20.70
N ARG A 71 10.65 5.25 -19.98
CA ARG A 71 9.44 4.44 -19.94
C ARG A 71 8.60 4.65 -21.20
N THR A 72 8.03 3.57 -21.70
CA THR A 72 7.17 3.60 -22.89
C THR A 72 5.70 3.86 -22.51
N PRO A 73 4.85 4.27 -23.48
CA PRO A 73 3.40 4.33 -23.28
C PRO A 73 2.79 2.97 -22.86
N ASP A 74 3.39 1.86 -23.30
CA ASP A 74 2.97 0.51 -22.89
C ASP A 74 3.30 0.21 -21.43
N ASP A 75 4.47 0.63 -20.94
CA ASP A 75 4.81 0.53 -19.52
C ASP A 75 3.81 1.31 -18.66
N ARG A 76 3.41 2.51 -19.11
CA ARG A 76 2.40 3.32 -18.44
C ARG A 76 1.05 2.59 -18.39
N ARG A 77 0.56 2.11 -19.53
CA ARG A 77 -0.72 1.37 -19.60
C ARG A 77 -0.71 0.15 -18.68
N ARG A 78 0.38 -0.62 -18.70
CA ARG A 78 0.54 -1.79 -17.84
C ARG A 78 0.53 -1.40 -16.36
N LEU A 79 1.24 -0.35 -15.99
CA LEU A 79 1.28 0.11 -14.61
C LEU A 79 -0.08 0.60 -14.12
N VAL A 80 -0.87 1.30 -14.95
CA VAL A 80 -2.26 1.67 -14.60
C VAL A 80 -3.08 0.44 -14.25
N ILE A 81 -3.04 -0.60 -15.09
CA ILE A 81 -3.78 -1.85 -14.87
C ILE A 81 -3.33 -2.53 -13.57
N GLU A 82 -2.01 -2.66 -13.37
CA GLU A 82 -1.45 -3.27 -12.16
C GLU A 82 -1.79 -2.45 -10.90
N LEU A 83 -1.82 -1.12 -11.02
CA LEU A 83 -2.15 -0.22 -9.92
C LEU A 83 -3.60 -0.40 -9.47
N VAL A 84 -4.54 -0.31 -10.42
CA VAL A 84 -5.99 -0.39 -10.15
C VAL A 84 -6.43 -1.79 -9.71
N HIS A 85 -5.89 -2.84 -10.33
CA HIS A 85 -6.38 -4.21 -10.10
C HIS A 85 -5.58 -5.00 -9.07
N VAL A 86 -4.36 -4.58 -8.72
CA VAL A 86 -3.48 -5.33 -7.81
C VAL A 86 -3.02 -4.47 -6.65
N HIS A 87 -2.38 -3.34 -6.93
CA HIS A 87 -1.68 -2.60 -5.88
C HIS A 87 -2.64 -1.85 -4.95
N LEU A 88 -3.59 -1.09 -5.49
CA LEU A 88 -4.56 -0.32 -4.69
C LEU A 88 -5.49 -1.23 -3.86
N PRO A 89 -6.07 -2.33 -4.40
CA PRO A 89 -6.88 -3.24 -3.59
C PRO A 89 -6.11 -3.88 -2.42
N ILE A 90 -4.81 -4.18 -2.61
CA ILE A 90 -3.98 -4.74 -1.52
C ILE A 90 -3.69 -3.67 -0.46
N LEU A 91 -3.41 -2.43 -0.87
CA LEU A 91 -3.18 -1.33 0.06
C LEU A 91 -4.45 -0.97 0.85
N GLU A 92 -5.60 -0.96 0.19
CA GLU A 92 -6.91 -0.72 0.79
C GLU A 92 -7.28 -1.82 1.79
N ASP A 93 -7.11 -3.10 1.43
CA ASP A 93 -7.39 -4.20 2.36
C ASP A 93 -6.48 -4.20 3.60
N SER A 94 -5.26 -3.65 3.46
CA SER A 94 -4.33 -3.45 4.57
C SER A 94 -4.62 -2.20 5.41
N GLY A 95 -5.54 -1.33 4.98
CA GLY A 95 -5.90 -0.10 5.70
C GLY A 95 -4.84 1.00 5.63
N ILE A 96 -3.97 0.99 4.61
CA ILE A 96 -2.97 2.05 4.39
C ILE A 96 -3.57 3.20 3.57
N VAL A 97 -4.47 2.89 2.65
CA VAL A 97 -5.10 3.85 1.74
C VAL A 97 -6.59 3.58 1.62
N SER A 98 -7.35 4.60 1.24
CA SER A 98 -8.69 4.48 0.66
C SER A 98 -8.59 4.68 -0.85
N TYR A 99 -9.33 3.90 -1.63
CA TYR A 99 -9.33 4.03 -3.09
C TYR A 99 -10.75 4.19 -3.66
N ASP A 100 -11.05 5.40 -4.13
CA ASP A 100 -12.25 5.67 -4.92
C ASP A 100 -12.03 5.23 -6.38
N ARG A 101 -12.68 4.14 -6.77
CA ARG A 101 -12.65 3.60 -8.14
C ARG A 101 -13.41 4.44 -9.15
N THR A 102 -14.41 5.19 -8.69
CA THR A 102 -15.26 6.02 -9.54
C THR A 102 -14.49 7.26 -9.98
N ASP A 103 -13.89 7.95 -9.01
CA ASP A 103 -13.18 9.21 -9.24
C ASP A 103 -11.68 9.01 -9.50
N GLY A 104 -11.16 7.80 -9.26
CA GLY A 104 -9.74 7.50 -9.44
C GLY A 104 -8.86 8.19 -8.40
N ILE A 105 -9.38 8.39 -7.18
CA ILE A 105 -8.71 9.09 -6.09
C ILE A 105 -8.19 8.09 -5.07
N VAL A 106 -6.93 8.26 -4.67
CA VAL A 106 -6.25 7.48 -3.65
C VAL A 106 -5.88 8.42 -2.51
N GLU A 107 -6.36 8.11 -1.31
CA GLU A 107 -6.11 8.90 -0.12
C GLU A 107 -5.40 8.06 0.93
N LEU A 108 -4.47 8.66 1.66
CA LEU A 108 -3.85 8.03 2.82
C LEU A 108 -4.90 7.90 3.93
N GLU A 109 -4.96 6.71 4.53
CA GLU A 109 -5.74 6.52 5.75
C GLU A 109 -5.08 7.17 6.96
N THR A 110 -5.83 7.36 8.05
CA THR A 110 -5.23 7.75 9.32
C THR A 110 -4.43 6.57 9.89
N LEU A 111 -3.11 6.67 9.87
CA LEU A 111 -2.20 5.61 10.32
C LEU A 111 -1.71 5.88 11.74
N ASP A 112 -1.38 4.81 12.47
CA ASP A 112 -0.67 4.96 13.73
C ASP A 112 0.78 5.44 13.47
N PRO A 113 1.36 6.32 14.31
CA PRO A 113 2.71 6.85 14.09
C PRO A 113 3.82 5.80 13.86
N PRO A 114 3.82 4.63 14.53
CA PRO A 114 4.79 3.58 14.24
C PRO A 114 4.67 2.98 12.83
N VAL A 115 3.45 2.96 12.26
CA VAL A 115 3.22 2.48 10.89
C VAL A 115 3.71 3.51 9.88
N GLU A 116 3.42 4.79 10.10
CA GLU A 116 3.96 5.88 9.26
C GLU A 116 5.49 5.82 9.21
N GLU A 117 6.13 5.64 10.38
CA GLU A 117 7.58 5.55 10.46
C GLU A 117 8.14 4.30 9.78
N LEU A 118 7.44 3.17 9.87
CA LEU A 118 7.80 1.96 9.11
C LEU A 118 7.79 2.23 7.61
N ILE A 119 6.72 2.84 7.08
CA ILE A 119 6.59 3.18 5.66
C ILE A 119 7.71 4.15 5.25
N ARG A 120 7.97 5.19 6.05
CA ARG A 120 9.04 6.18 5.81
C ARG A 120 10.41 5.52 5.64
N ARG A 121 10.75 4.57 6.50
CA ARG A 121 12.02 3.81 6.45
C ARG A 121 12.08 2.79 5.31
N SER A 122 10.94 2.31 4.87
CA SER A 122 10.83 1.23 3.89
C SER A 122 11.30 1.63 2.48
N VAL A 123 11.29 2.94 2.17
CA VAL A 123 11.85 3.51 0.94
C VAL A 123 13.30 3.98 1.15
N GLY A 124 13.64 4.45 2.36
CA GLY A 124 14.99 4.93 2.71
C GLY A 124 16.09 3.86 2.79
N SER A 125 15.75 2.57 2.69
CA SER A 125 16.74 1.47 2.62
C SER A 125 17.14 1.10 1.19
N GLU A 126 16.58 1.75 0.17
CA GLU A 126 17.01 1.59 -1.22
C GLU A 126 18.16 2.60 -1.49
N PRO A 127 19.34 2.17 -1.95
CA PRO A 127 20.44 3.09 -2.20
C PRO A 127 20.08 4.01 -3.38
N SER A 128 20.03 5.31 -3.08
CA SER A 128 20.29 6.44 -3.99
C SER A 128 19.37 6.64 -5.21
N ALA A 129 18.51 7.65 -5.10
CA ALA A 129 18.57 8.80 -6.01
C ALA A 129 17.97 10.02 -5.30
N ARG A 130 18.81 10.75 -4.54
CA ARG A 130 18.54 12.18 -4.32
C ARG A 130 18.79 12.87 -5.67
N PRO A 131 17.88 13.74 -6.13
CA PRO A 131 18.07 14.50 -7.36
C PRO A 131 19.30 15.42 -7.27
#